data_AF-A0A9D6MT35-F1
#
_entry.id   AF-A0A9D6MT35-F1
#
_cell.length_a   1.000
_cell.length_b   1.000
_cell.length_c   1.000
_cell.angle_alpha   90.00
_cell.angle_beta   90.00
_cell.angle_gamma   90.00
#
_symmetry.space_group_name_H-M   'P 1'
#
loop_
_entity.id
_entity.type
_entity.pdbx_description
1 polymer ?
#
loop_
_entity_poly.entity_id
_entity_poly.type
_entity_poly.pdbx_seq_one_letter_code
_entity_poly.pdbx_strand_id
1 'polypeptide(L)'
;LMGKLPGMGEVPDAAKAQLGDKQVKQLVAIINSMTPQERRFPDTIRGSRKRRIAAGSGTQVQDVNRLLKQFDQMQKMMKRMGKGGLQKLLRDVKGRLPGLPG
;
A
#
# COMPACT_ATOMS: atom_id res chain seq x y z
N LEU A 1 -17.88 -16.21 23.93
CA LEU A 1 -18.88 -15.91 22.89
C LEU A 1 -18.50 -14.61 22.19
N MET A 2 -17.74 -14.68 21.10
CA MET A 2 -17.46 -13.59 20.14
C MET A 2 -16.83 -14.32 18.95
N GLY A 3 -17.60 -14.83 17.99
CA GLY A 3 -18.36 -14.01 17.06
C GLY A 3 -17.62 -14.13 15.73
N LYS A 4 -17.80 -15.28 15.08
CA LYS A 4 -17.22 -15.65 13.79
C LYS A 4 -17.57 -14.58 12.76
N LEU A 5 -16.61 -13.72 12.43
CA LEU A 5 -16.62 -12.93 11.19
C LEU A 5 -15.86 -13.73 10.13
N PRO A 6 -16.54 -14.47 9.24
CA PRO A 6 -15.89 -15.10 8.10
C PRO A 6 -15.43 -13.99 7.14
N GLY A 7 -14.14 -13.93 6.85
CA GLY A 7 -13.53 -12.91 5.97
C GLY A 7 -12.32 -12.18 6.57
N MET A 8 -12.05 -12.33 7.87
CA MET A 8 -10.82 -11.80 8.50
C MET A 8 -9.73 -12.88 8.71
N GLY A 9 -9.97 -14.09 8.21
CA GLY A 9 -9.05 -15.23 8.23
C GLY A 9 -8.18 -15.40 6.98
N GLU A 10 -8.42 -14.61 5.91
CA GLU A 10 -7.65 -14.72 4.66
C GLU A 10 -6.41 -13.82 4.61
N VAL A 11 -5.89 -13.43 5.77
CA VAL A 11 -4.49 -12.98 5.84
C VAL A 11 -3.72 -14.21 6.33
N PRO A 12 -2.94 -14.89 5.45
CA PRO A 12 -2.19 -16.08 5.83
C PRO A 12 -1.39 -15.79 7.09
N ASP A 13 -1.32 -16.72 8.04
CA ASP A 13 -0.50 -16.55 9.24
C ASP A 13 0.98 -16.30 8.88
N ALA A 14 1.42 -16.75 7.71
CA ALA A 14 2.70 -16.40 7.11
C ALA A 14 2.86 -14.90 6.78
N ALA A 15 1.79 -14.21 6.36
CA ALA A 15 1.79 -12.77 6.12
C ALA A 15 1.77 -11.96 7.43
N LYS A 16 1.08 -12.47 8.47
CA LYS A 16 1.15 -11.92 9.83
C LYS A 16 2.53 -12.12 10.47
N ALA A 17 3.16 -13.28 10.25
CA ALA A 17 4.49 -13.59 10.76
C ALA A 17 5.61 -12.84 10.00
N GLN A 18 5.45 -12.61 8.69
CA GLN A 18 6.38 -11.79 7.90
C GLN A 18 6.33 -10.31 8.30
N LEU A 19 5.16 -9.81 8.68
CA LEU A 19 4.97 -8.49 9.27
C LEU A 19 5.16 -8.55 10.79
N GLY A 20 6.33 -9.00 11.24
CA GLY A 20 6.63 -9.04 12.67
C GLY A 20 6.38 -7.68 13.33
N ASP A 21 5.87 -7.67 14.56
CA ASP A 21 5.46 -6.47 15.30
C ASP A 21 6.49 -5.33 15.25
N LYS A 22 7.79 -5.66 15.26
CA LYS A 22 8.87 -4.68 15.14
C LYS A 22 8.86 -3.94 13.80
N GLN A 23 8.63 -4.64 12.69
CA GLN A 23 8.61 -4.02 11.36
C GLN A 23 7.38 -3.12 11.23
N VAL A 24 6.21 -3.57 11.70
CA VAL A 24 5.00 -2.74 11.73
C VAL A 24 5.22 -1.49 12.58
N LYS A 25 5.80 -1.63 13.78
CA LYS A 25 6.15 -0.48 14.64
C LYS A 25 7.10 0.51 13.96
N GLN A 26 8.12 0.03 13.24
CA GLN A 26 9.02 0.88 12.49
C GLN A 26 8.31 1.62 11.35
N LEU A 27 7.44 0.94 10.59
CA LEU A 27 6.65 1.57 9.53
C LEU A 27 5.75 2.68 10.11
N VAL A 28 5.07 2.40 11.23
CA VAL A 28 4.24 3.39 11.93
C VAL A 28 5.08 4.57 12.42
N ALA A 29 6.26 4.34 12.99
CA ALA A 29 7.16 5.40 13.43
C ALA A 29 7.61 6.30 12.26
N ILE A 30 7.96 5.71 11.11
CA ILE A 30 8.34 6.44 9.89
C ILE A 30 7.18 7.33 9.41
N ILE A 31 5.97 6.77 9.30
CA ILE A 31 4.78 7.52 8.84
C ILE A 31 4.43 8.64 9.83
N ASN A 32 4.52 8.38 11.13
CA ASN A 32 4.25 9.37 12.16
C ASN A 32 5.25 10.54 12.11
N SER A 33 6.48 10.31 11.66
CA SER A 33 7.52 11.34 11.49
C SER A 33 7.37 12.18 10.21
N MET A 34 6.40 11.86 9.36
CA MET A 34 6.04 12.66 8.18
C MET A 34 5.02 13.74 8.51
N THR A 35 5.13 14.86 7.81
CA THR A 35 4.10 15.92 7.82
C THR A 35 2.87 15.50 7.00
N PRO A 36 1.69 16.09 7.23
CA PRO A 36 0.48 15.78 6.46
C PRO A 36 0.64 15.98 4.95
N GLN A 37 1.41 16.99 4.54
CA GLN A 37 1.68 17.26 3.12
C GLN A 37 2.52 16.15 2.50
N GLU A 38 3.54 15.66 3.21
CA GLU A 38 4.40 14.57 2.73
C GLU A 38 3.66 13.23 2.63
N ARG A 39 2.71 12.97 3.53
CA ARG A 39 1.86 11.77 3.46
C ARG A 39 0.92 11.80 2.24
N ARG A 40 0.39 12.98 1.89
CA ARG A 40 -0.46 13.17 0.72
C ARG A 40 0.35 13.15 -0.59
N PHE A 41 1.56 13.69 -0.56
CA PHE A 41 2.43 13.84 -1.73
C PHE A 41 3.82 13.24 -1.47
N PRO A 42 3.95 11.90 -1.43
CA PRO A 42 5.22 11.24 -1.11
C PRO A 42 6.32 11.51 -2.14
N ASP A 43 5.98 11.88 -3.38
CA ASP A 43 6.94 12.27 -4.42
C ASP A 43 7.77 13.52 -4.06
N THR A 44 7.29 14.31 -3.11
CA THR A 44 7.99 15.51 -2.61
C THR A 44 9.09 15.18 -1.60
N ILE A 45 9.19 13.94 -1.13
CA ILE A 45 10.14 13.51 -0.10
C ILE A 45 11.53 13.28 -0.73
N ARG A 46 12.33 14.34 -0.75
CA ARG A 46 13.73 14.36 -1.22
C ARG A 46 14.73 14.10 -0.07
N GLY A 47 16.04 14.16 -0.37
CA GLY A 47 17.11 13.79 0.56
C GLY A 47 17.05 14.48 1.94
N SER A 48 16.81 15.80 1.99
CA SER A 48 16.68 16.53 3.25
C SER A 48 15.50 16.02 4.11
N ARG A 49 14.31 15.85 3.51
CA ARG A 49 13.13 15.30 4.19
C ARG A 49 13.34 13.85 4.63
N LYS A 50 13.99 13.01 3.81
CA LYS A 50 14.31 11.63 4.19
C LYS A 50 15.19 11.56 5.44
N ARG A 51 16.21 12.43 5.55
CA ARG A 51 17.06 12.50 6.75
C ARG A 51 16.26 12.94 7.99
N ARG A 52 15.41 13.95 7.86
CA ARG A 52 14.56 14.43 8.96
C ARG A 52 13.60 13.33 9.44
N ILE A 53 12.94 12.64 8.52
CA ILE A 53 12.01 11.54 8.85
C ILE A 53 12.77 10.42 9.55
N ALA A 54 13.90 9.97 9.00
CA ALA A 54 14.72 8.91 9.59
C ALA A 54 15.20 9.25 11.02
N ALA A 55 15.67 10.49 11.23
CA ALA A 55 16.06 10.96 12.55
C ALA A 55 14.87 11.02 13.53
N GLY A 56 13.69 11.46 13.08
CA GLY A 56 12.47 11.51 13.89
C GLY A 56 11.89 10.14 14.24
N SER A 57 12.05 9.15 13.36
CA SER A 57 11.54 7.80 13.55
C SER A 57 12.53 6.84 14.21
N GLY A 58 13.78 7.27 14.44
CA GLY A 58 14.85 6.40 14.93
C GLY A 58 15.22 5.28 13.96
N THR A 59 15.05 5.51 12.65
CA THR A 59 15.34 4.53 11.58
C THR A 59 16.41 5.08 10.64
N GLN A 60 16.81 4.30 9.64
CA GLN A 60 17.78 4.74 8.64
C GLN A 60 17.10 5.39 7.44
N VAL A 61 17.85 6.22 6.70
CA VAL A 61 17.40 6.81 5.42
C VAL A 61 17.02 5.72 4.41
N GLN A 62 17.66 4.56 4.48
CA GLN A 62 17.40 3.41 3.62
C GLN A 62 16.01 2.82 3.86
N ASP A 63 15.58 2.75 5.12
CA ASP A 63 14.25 2.25 5.51
C ASP A 63 13.14 3.15 4.95
N VAL A 64 13.32 4.47 5.09
CA VAL A 64 12.42 5.47 4.49
C VAL A 64 12.37 5.31 2.97
N ASN A 65 13.51 5.08 2.32
CA ASN A 65 13.55 4.89 0.87
C ASN A 65 12.84 3.60 0.42
N ARG A 66 12.96 2.51 1.20
CA ARG A 66 12.29 1.25 0.93
C ARG A 66 10.77 1.41 1.03
N LEU A 67 10.28 2.09 2.06
CA LEU A 67 8.86 2.39 2.24
C LEU A 67 8.30 3.22 1.07
N LEU A 68 9.03 4.26 0.64
CA LEU A 68 8.60 5.10 -0.49
C LEU A 68 8.53 4.31 -1.81
N LYS A 69 9.48 3.41 -2.06
CA LYS A 69 9.47 2.53 -3.24
C LYS A 69 8.29 1.56 -3.21
N GLN A 70 8.02 0.93 -2.06
CA GLN A 70 6.88 0.02 -1.89
C GLN A 70 5.56 0.78 -2.12
N PHE A 71 5.45 2.00 -1.59
CA PHE A 71 4.29 2.85 -1.81
C PHE A 71 4.09 3.20 -3.28
N ASP A 72 5.13 3.65 -3.99
CA ASP A 72 5.06 3.97 -5.43
C ASP A 72 4.63 2.75 -6.28
N GLN A 73 5.14 1.56 -5.95
CA GLN A 73 4.72 0.32 -6.61
C GLN A 73 3.23 0.02 -6.38
N MET A 74 2.76 0.13 -5.13
CA MET A 74 1.34 -0.07 -4.82
C MET A 74 0.46 1.00 -5.46
N GLN A 75 0.89 2.26 -5.47
CA GLN A 75 0.18 3.35 -6.12
C GLN A 75 0.08 3.14 -7.65
N LYS A 76 1.14 2.66 -8.29
CA LYS A 76 1.13 2.28 -9.71
C LYS A 76 0.17 1.12 -9.98
N MET A 77 0.15 0.11 -9.12
CA MET A 77 -0.79 -1.01 -9.23
C MET A 77 -2.24 -0.53 -9.08
N MET A 78 -2.54 0.27 -8.03
CA MET A 78 -3.85 0.87 -7.79
C MET A 78 -4.30 1.76 -8.95
N LYS A 79 -3.40 2.57 -9.51
CA LYS A 79 -3.69 3.39 -10.69
C LYS A 79 -4.03 2.55 -11.92
N ARG A 80 -3.33 1.43 -12.15
CA ARG A 80 -3.62 0.50 -13.26
C ARG A 80 -4.98 -0.19 -13.08
N MET A 81 -5.34 -0.53 -11.85
CA MET A 81 -6.63 -1.14 -11.54
C MET A 81 -7.79 -0.12 -11.65
N GLY A 82 -7.60 1.11 -11.16
CA GLY A 82 -8.58 2.19 -11.18
C GLY A 82 -8.80 2.85 -12.54
N LYS A 83 -7.77 2.94 -13.40
CA LYS A 83 -7.88 3.49 -14.78
C LYS A 83 -8.49 2.50 -15.79
N GLY A 84 -9.42 1.67 -15.33
CA GLY A 84 -10.18 0.79 -16.18
C GLY A 84 -9.64 -0.62 -16.32
N GLY A 85 -8.83 -1.14 -15.38
CA GLY A 85 -8.55 -2.58 -15.32
C GLY A 85 -9.84 -3.40 -15.23
N LEU A 86 -10.78 -2.95 -14.38
CA LEU A 86 -12.12 -3.54 -14.28
C LEU A 86 -12.97 -3.28 -15.54
N GLN A 87 -12.90 -2.09 -16.12
CA GLN A 87 -13.66 -1.73 -17.33
C GLN A 87 -13.16 -2.44 -18.59
N LYS A 88 -11.86 -2.74 -18.67
CA LYS A 88 -11.23 -3.49 -19.75
C LYS A 88 -11.52 -4.97 -19.60
N LEU A 89 -11.49 -5.49 -18.36
CA LEU A 89 -11.90 -6.86 -18.05
C LEU A 89 -13.41 -7.06 -18.30
N LEU A 90 -14.27 -6.09 -17.94
CA LEU A 90 -15.69 -6.08 -18.31
C LEU A 90 -15.91 -5.95 -19.81
N ARG A 91 -15.09 -5.17 -20.54
CA ARG A 91 -15.15 -5.09 -22.01
C ARG A 91 -14.71 -6.40 -22.66
N ASP A 92 -13.67 -7.04 -22.16
CA ASP A 92 -13.17 -8.32 -22.67
C ASP A 92 -14.14 -9.46 -22.35
N VAL A 93 -14.80 -9.44 -21.19
CA VAL A 93 -15.88 -10.38 -20.85
C VAL A 93 -17.11 -10.13 -21.71
N LYS A 94 -17.52 -8.87 -21.91
CA LYS A 94 -18.63 -8.49 -22.81
C LYS A 94 -18.33 -8.81 -24.27
N GLY A 95 -17.07 -8.74 -24.71
CA GLY A 95 -16.64 -9.11 -26.05
C GLY A 95 -16.54 -10.62 -26.28
N ARG A 96 -16.49 -11.42 -25.21
CA ARG A 96 -16.43 -12.90 -25.26
C ARG A 96 -17.75 -13.60 -24.96
N LEU A 97 -18.78 -12.87 -24.55
CA LEU A 97 -20.15 -13.38 -24.38
C LEU A 97 -21.03 -12.85 -25.54
N PRO A 98 -21.12 -13.57 -26.68
CA PRO A 98 -22.06 -13.22 -27.72
C PRO A 98 -23.48 -13.56 -27.25
N GLY A 99 -24.33 -12.54 -27.09
CA GLY A 99 -25.79 -12.74 -27.08
C GLY A 99 -26.53 -12.65 -25.74
N LEU A 100 -26.34 -11.58 -24.96
CA LEU A 100 -27.34 -11.22 -23.94
C LEU A 100 -28.24 -10.08 -24.48
N PRO A 101 -29.55 -10.32 -24.67
CA PRO A 101 -30.50 -9.27 -25.04
C PRO A 101 -30.71 -8.31 -23.87
N GLY A 102 -31.11 -7.08 -24.21
CA GLY A 102 -31.36 -5.98 -23.27
C GLY A 102 -32.56 -6.17 -22.36
#